data_AF-A0A0C9XVM9-F1
#
_entry.id   AF-A0A0C9XVM9-F1
#
_cell.length_a   1.000
_cell.length_b   1.000
_cell.length_c   1.000
_cell.angle_alpha   90.00
_cell.angle_beta   90.00
_cell.angle_gamma   90.00
#
_symmetry.space_group_name_H-M   'P 1'
#
loop_
_entity.id
_entity.type
_entity.pdbx_description
1 polymer ?
#
loop_
_entity_poly.entity_id
_entity_poly.type
_entity_poly.pdbx_seq_one_letter_code
_entity_poly.pdbx_strand_id
1 'polypeptide(L)'
;MAGIPPGFIYIAGGLSRLVRLLAFAYASSRVLEIVFGKQGPRWLRVSACLLPIPLALACSILYTYLRDKREAARRGAVLAPQVKSRWPGNFDTLLSVARGIRRVHIVFDKYLQEYGPVVNLRIMFEDRILTTEPEHIKAILATQFSSFEKGPMFRDQLNGLLGTGVFNADGEIWKFHRSMTRPFFSKDRISHFDIFEKHAEDVLNQAKARLQEGYPVDFQVLDTGIRGLVC
;
A
#
# COMPACT_ATOMS: atom_id res chain seq x y z
N MET A 1 10.13 16.36 8.36
CA MET A 1 11.06 15.82 7.35
C MET A 1 10.25 14.95 6.42
N ALA A 2 10.05 15.36 5.17
CA ALA A 2 9.18 14.66 4.23
C ALA A 2 9.72 13.24 4.02
N GLY A 3 8.97 12.24 4.50
CA GLY A 3 9.28 10.84 4.31
C GLY A 3 9.26 10.55 2.82
N ILE A 4 10.43 10.25 2.27
CA ILE A 4 10.58 9.81 0.90
C ILE A 4 9.67 8.58 0.75
N PRO A 5 8.77 8.52 -0.26
CA PRO A 5 7.86 7.40 -0.40
C PRO A 5 8.67 6.10 -0.46
N PRO A 6 8.24 5.03 0.23
CA PRO A 6 9.02 3.80 0.40
C PRO A 6 9.37 3.14 -0.94
N GLY A 7 8.56 3.38 -1.99
CA GLY A 7 8.90 2.99 -3.35
C GLY A 7 10.17 3.67 -3.88
N PHE A 8 10.39 4.95 -3.58
CA PHE A 8 11.65 5.63 -3.91
C PHE A 8 12.80 5.13 -3.03
N ILE A 9 12.58 4.77 -1.76
CA ILE A 9 13.64 4.15 -0.94
C ILE A 9 14.02 2.76 -1.47
N TYR A 10 13.04 1.96 -1.91
CA TYR A 10 13.28 0.68 -2.56
C TYR A 10 13.99 0.84 -3.90
N ILE A 11 13.54 1.79 -4.73
CA ILE A 11 14.17 2.12 -6.00
C ILE A 11 15.57 2.71 -5.77
N ALA A 12 15.80 3.56 -4.78
CA ALA A 12 17.10 4.17 -4.46
C ALA A 12 18.07 3.14 -3.84
N GLY A 13 17.57 2.25 -2.99
CA GLY A 13 18.32 1.12 -2.46
C GLY A 13 18.73 0.16 -3.59
N GLY A 14 17.81 -0.11 -4.52
CA GLY A 14 18.08 -0.81 -5.78
C GLY A 14 19.08 -0.07 -6.66
N LEU A 15 18.91 1.25 -6.82
CA LEU A 15 19.74 2.13 -7.63
C LEU A 15 21.18 2.12 -7.13
N SER A 16 21.42 2.10 -5.82
CA SER A 16 22.77 1.99 -5.25
C SER A 16 23.46 0.67 -5.65
N ARG A 17 22.71 -0.45 -5.70
CA ARG A 17 23.22 -1.75 -6.17
C ARG A 17 23.47 -1.71 -7.68
N LEU A 18 22.56 -1.11 -8.44
CA LEU A 18 22.67 -0.96 -9.88
C LEU A 18 23.86 -0.07 -10.28
N VAL A 19 24.08 1.05 -9.59
CA VAL A 19 25.23 1.94 -9.80
C VAL A 19 26.54 1.21 -9.51
N ARG A 20 26.61 0.39 -8.46
CA ARG A 20 27.79 -0.45 -8.19
C ARG A 20 28.05 -1.47 -9.30
N LEU A 21 27.01 -2.13 -9.81
CA LEU A 21 27.11 -3.08 -10.92
C LEU A 21 27.53 -2.39 -12.22
N LEU A 22 26.99 -1.20 -12.50
CA LEU A 22 27.37 -0.38 -13.65
C LEU A 22 28.82 0.13 -13.55
N ALA A 23 29.23 0.58 -12.37
CA ALA A 23 30.61 1.01 -12.12
C ALA A 23 31.59 -0.16 -12.28
N PHE A 24 31.23 -1.36 -11.80
CA PHE A 24 32.03 -2.57 -11.97
C PHE A 24 32.11 -3.01 -13.44
N ALA A 25 30.98 -3.01 -14.16
CA ALA A 25 30.95 -3.33 -15.59
C ALA A 25 31.79 -2.33 -16.40
N TYR A 26 31.68 -1.04 -16.10
CA TYR A 26 32.50 0.01 -16.71
C TYR A 26 34.00 -0.16 -16.42
N ALA A 27 34.36 -0.37 -15.15
CA ALA A 27 35.74 -0.59 -14.74
C ALA A 27 36.35 -1.83 -15.41
N SER A 28 35.61 -2.94 -15.47
CA SER A 28 36.06 -4.17 -16.14
C SER A 28 36.30 -3.95 -17.64
N SER A 29 35.44 -3.17 -18.32
CA SER A 29 35.63 -2.80 -19.73
C SER A 29 36.89 -1.95 -19.96
N ARG A 30 37.24 -1.07 -19.01
CA ARG A 30 38.47 -0.26 -19.08
C ARG A 30 39.73 -1.07 -18.82
N VAL A 31 39.67 -2.03 -17.89
CA VAL A 31 40.78 -2.96 -17.65
C VAL A 31 41.02 -3.85 -18.87
N LEU A 32 39.96 -4.35 -19.52
CA LEU A 32 40.05 -5.11 -20.76
C LEU A 32 40.68 -4.30 -21.91
N GLU A 33 40.37 -3.00 -22.02
CA GLU A 33 41.02 -2.10 -22.99
C GLU A 33 42.52 -1.94 -22.76
N ILE A 34 42.95 -1.83 -21.50
CA ILE A 34 44.35 -1.67 -21.12
C ILE A 34 45.14 -2.97 -21.39
N VAL A 35 44.54 -4.13 -21.09
CA VAL A 35 45.20 -5.44 -21.22
C VAL A 35 45.30 -5.89 -22.69
N PHE A 36 44.27 -5.67 -23.51
CA PHE A 36 44.23 -6.18 -24.89
C PHE A 36 44.61 -5.14 -25.96
N GLY A 37 44.84 -3.88 -25.58
CA GLY A 37 45.33 -2.82 -26.47
C GLY A 37 44.42 -2.46 -27.65
N LYS A 38 43.22 -3.06 -27.74
CA LYS A 38 42.22 -2.82 -28.79
C LYS A 38 40.96 -2.22 -28.19
N GLN A 39 40.52 -1.09 -28.74
CA GLN A 39 39.24 -0.51 -28.38
C GLN A 39 38.12 -1.35 -29.00
N GLY A 40 37.41 -2.13 -28.17
CA GLY A 40 36.20 -2.82 -28.60
C GLY A 40 35.13 -1.83 -29.08
N PRO A 41 34.20 -2.26 -29.95
CA PRO A 41 33.13 -1.40 -30.44
C PRO A 41 32.32 -0.77 -29.29
N ARG A 42 31.98 0.53 -29.41
CA ARG A 42 31.28 1.28 -28.34
C ARG A 42 29.93 0.66 -27.96
N TRP A 43 29.21 0.08 -28.92
CA TRP A 43 27.93 -0.58 -28.68
C TRP A 43 28.08 -1.77 -27.73
N LEU A 44 29.16 -2.55 -27.85
CA LEU A 44 29.43 -3.73 -27.02
C LEU A 44 29.59 -3.35 -25.54
N ARG A 45 30.27 -2.23 -25.27
CA ARG A 45 30.45 -1.67 -23.92
C ARG A 45 29.13 -1.21 -23.31
N VAL A 46 28.30 -0.51 -24.08
CA VAL A 46 26.99 -0.04 -23.61
C VAL A 46 26.06 -1.22 -23.32
N SER A 47 26.02 -2.24 -24.18
CA SER A 47 25.25 -3.46 -23.93
C SER A 47 25.75 -4.25 -22.72
N ALA A 48 27.07 -4.33 -22.50
CA ALA A 48 27.65 -4.99 -21.34
C ALA A 48 27.31 -4.28 -20.01
N CYS A 49 27.14 -2.96 -20.03
CA CYS A 49 26.67 -2.21 -18.87
C CYS A 49 25.14 -2.29 -18.66
N LEU A 50 24.34 -2.36 -19.73
CA LEU A 50 22.88 -2.34 -19.60
C LEU A 50 22.27 -3.72 -19.30
N LEU A 51 22.82 -4.82 -19.82
CA LEU A 51 22.31 -6.19 -19.62
C LEU A 51 22.27 -6.69 -18.15
N PRO A 52 23.23 -6.34 -17.28
CA PRO A 52 23.21 -6.77 -15.88
C PRO A 52 22.01 -6.25 -15.08
N ILE A 53 21.42 -5.11 -15.46
CA ILE A 53 20.28 -4.51 -14.76
C ILE A 53 19.01 -5.38 -14.86
N PRO A 54 18.47 -5.69 -16.05
CA PRO A 54 17.31 -6.57 -16.18
C PRO A 54 17.62 -7.99 -15.70
N LEU A 55 18.87 -8.47 -15.85
CA LEU A 55 19.27 -9.79 -15.36
C LEU A 55 19.23 -9.84 -13.83
N ALA A 56 19.80 -8.85 -13.14
CA ALA A 56 19.78 -8.79 -11.68
C ALA A 56 18.35 -8.67 -11.13
N LEU A 57 17.49 -7.87 -11.78
CA LEU A 57 16.07 -7.79 -11.43
C LEU A 57 15.36 -9.14 -11.63
N ALA A 58 15.54 -9.79 -12.79
CA ALA A 58 14.95 -11.10 -13.08
C ALA A 58 15.45 -12.18 -12.09
N CYS A 59 16.74 -12.20 -11.78
CA CYS A 59 17.32 -13.09 -10.77
C CYS A 59 16.74 -12.82 -9.38
N SER A 60 16.58 -11.55 -8.99
CA SER A 60 15.97 -11.17 -7.71
C SER A 60 14.52 -11.63 -7.62
N ILE A 61 13.73 -11.42 -8.68
CA ILE A 61 12.32 -11.83 -8.77
C ILE A 61 12.18 -13.36 -8.74
N LEU A 62 13.06 -14.08 -9.45
CA LEU A 62 13.06 -15.53 -9.46
C LEU A 62 13.51 -16.08 -8.10
N TYR A 63 14.50 -15.45 -7.48
CA TYR A 63 14.97 -15.81 -6.14
C TYR A 63 13.86 -15.66 -5.10
N THR A 64 13.14 -14.53 -5.07
CA THR A 64 12.01 -14.35 -4.14
C THR A 64 10.92 -15.38 -4.41
N TYR A 65 10.51 -15.55 -5.68
CA TYR A 65 9.50 -16.55 -6.04
C TYR A 65 9.88 -17.98 -5.61
N LEU A 66 11.13 -18.40 -5.85
CA LEU A 66 11.61 -19.73 -5.45
C LEU A 66 11.73 -19.86 -3.94
N ARG A 67 12.16 -18.80 -3.25
CA ARG A 67 12.23 -18.75 -1.79
C ARG A 67 10.84 -18.94 -1.18
N ASP A 68 9.87 -18.17 -1.66
CA ASP A 68 8.49 -18.19 -1.14
C ASP A 68 7.83 -19.54 -1.43
N LYS A 69 8.04 -20.11 -2.63
CA LYS A 69 7.58 -21.45 -2.96
C LYS A 69 8.18 -22.54 -2.06
N ARG A 70 9.49 -22.44 -1.75
CA ARG A 70 10.16 -23.36 -0.82
C ARG A 70 9.68 -23.18 0.63
N GLU A 71 9.44 -21.94 1.06
CA GLU A 71 8.90 -21.65 2.39
C GLU A 71 7.46 -22.14 2.54
N ALA A 72 6.62 -21.96 1.53
CA ALA A 72 5.27 -22.48 1.49
C ALA A 72 5.26 -24.02 1.56
N ALA A 73 6.07 -24.68 0.74
CA ALA A 73 6.20 -26.14 0.78
C ALA A 73 6.69 -26.66 2.14
N ARG A 74 7.66 -25.98 2.77
CA ARG A 74 8.14 -26.33 4.13
C ARG A 74 7.05 -26.21 5.20
N ARG A 75 6.09 -25.30 5.02
CA ARG A 75 4.97 -25.08 5.95
C ARG A 75 3.72 -25.88 5.58
N GLY A 76 3.76 -26.70 4.52
CA GLY A 76 2.58 -27.37 3.98
C GLY A 76 1.52 -26.41 3.44
N ALA A 77 1.90 -25.18 3.13
CA ALA A 77 1.00 -24.13 2.66
C ALA A 77 0.96 -24.07 1.13
N VAL A 78 -0.19 -23.68 0.60
CA VAL A 78 -0.38 -23.42 -0.84
C VAL A 78 -0.30 -21.91 -1.09
N LEU A 79 0.42 -21.52 -2.13
CA LEU A 79 0.50 -20.11 -2.54
C LEU A 79 -0.86 -19.67 -3.11
N ALA A 80 -1.28 -18.46 -2.77
CA ALA A 80 -2.50 -17.87 -3.32
C ALA A 80 -2.41 -17.78 -4.86
N PRO A 81 -3.53 -18.01 -5.58
CA PRO A 81 -3.56 -17.87 -7.03
C PRO A 81 -3.22 -16.43 -7.42
N GLN A 82 -2.31 -16.29 -8.38
CA GLN A 82 -1.88 -14.98 -8.87
C GLN A 82 -2.77 -14.52 -10.02
N VAL A 83 -3.19 -13.25 -10.01
CA VAL A 83 -3.90 -12.65 -11.15
C VAL A 83 -3.01 -12.68 -12.39
N LYS A 84 -3.56 -13.20 -13.48
CA LYS A 84 -2.87 -13.23 -14.77
C LYS A 84 -2.83 -11.82 -15.34
N SER A 85 -1.64 -11.35 -15.72
CA SER A 85 -1.48 -10.07 -16.40
C SER A 85 -0.76 -10.24 -17.74
N ARG A 86 -0.93 -9.25 -18.61
CA ARG A 86 -0.31 -9.23 -19.95
C ARG A 86 1.08 -8.59 -19.95
N TRP A 87 1.39 -7.75 -18.96
CA TRP A 87 2.60 -6.95 -18.90
C TRP A 87 3.49 -7.39 -17.73
N PRO A 88 4.84 -7.36 -17.88
CA PRO A 88 5.75 -7.76 -16.82
C PRO A 88 5.49 -6.94 -15.55
N GLY A 89 5.44 -7.61 -14.38
CA GLY A 89 5.20 -6.94 -13.10
C GLY A 89 3.75 -6.51 -12.85
N ASN A 90 2.79 -7.03 -13.63
CA ASN A 90 1.35 -6.75 -13.50
C ASN A 90 1.01 -5.24 -13.58
N PHE A 91 1.68 -4.50 -14.45
CA PHE A 91 1.37 -3.09 -14.72
C PHE A 91 -0.10 -2.87 -15.13
N ASP A 92 -0.69 -3.82 -15.85
CA ASP A 92 -2.09 -3.75 -16.25
C ASP A 92 -3.04 -3.77 -15.05
N THR A 93 -2.77 -4.65 -14.08
CA THR A 93 -3.49 -4.72 -12.80
C THR A 93 -3.33 -3.42 -12.03
N LEU A 94 -2.12 -2.84 -11.96
CA LEU A 94 -1.89 -1.54 -11.33
C LEU A 94 -2.74 -0.44 -11.99
N LEU A 95 -2.75 -0.36 -13.32
CA LEU A 95 -3.55 0.62 -14.07
C LEU A 95 -5.05 0.41 -13.87
N SER A 96 -5.51 -0.83 -13.74
CA SER A 96 -6.92 -1.14 -13.46
C SER A 96 -7.35 -0.64 -12.08
N VAL A 97 -6.51 -0.86 -11.06
CA VAL A 97 -6.75 -0.41 -9.69
C VAL A 97 -6.65 1.12 -9.59
N ALA A 98 -5.66 1.74 -10.24
CA ALA A 98 -5.49 3.18 -10.24
C ALA A 98 -6.64 3.92 -10.94
N ARG A 99 -7.08 3.46 -12.12
CA ARG A 99 -8.25 4.03 -12.81
C ARG A 99 -9.54 3.81 -12.03
N GLY A 100 -9.65 2.66 -11.35
CA GLY A 100 -10.79 2.30 -10.52
C GLY A 100 -10.70 2.78 -9.07
N ILE A 101 -9.78 3.67 -8.69
CA ILE A 101 -9.50 3.96 -7.28
C ILE A 101 -10.73 4.47 -6.51
N ARG A 102 -11.59 5.25 -7.17
CA ARG A 102 -12.88 5.72 -6.59
C ARG A 102 -13.88 4.59 -6.34
N ARG A 103 -13.73 3.47 -7.05
CA ARG A 103 -14.61 2.28 -6.99
C ARG A 103 -13.77 1.02 -6.82
N VAL A 104 -12.77 1.09 -5.95
CA VAL A 104 -11.78 0.02 -5.79
C VAL A 104 -12.42 -1.29 -5.34
N HIS A 105 -13.49 -1.22 -4.54
CA HIS A 105 -14.28 -2.38 -4.12
C HIS A 105 -14.80 -3.17 -5.32
N ILE A 106 -15.37 -2.51 -6.34
CA ILE A 106 -15.87 -3.18 -7.57
C ILE A 106 -14.74 -3.90 -8.29
N VAL A 107 -13.55 -3.28 -8.34
CA VAL A 107 -12.38 -3.87 -8.99
C VAL A 107 -11.92 -5.12 -8.22
N PHE A 108 -11.89 -5.06 -6.89
CA PHE A 108 -11.51 -6.19 -6.04
C PHE A 108 -12.55 -7.31 -6.05
N ASP A 109 -13.84 -6.98 -6.01
CA ASP A 109 -14.94 -7.94 -6.10
C ASP A 109 -14.88 -8.74 -7.40
N LYS A 110 -14.55 -8.08 -8.52
CA LYS A 110 -14.35 -8.75 -9.80
C LYS A 110 -13.23 -9.80 -9.73
N TYR A 111 -12.09 -9.47 -9.12
CA TYR A 111 -10.98 -10.43 -8.98
C TYR A 111 -11.33 -11.57 -8.03
N LEU A 112 -12.07 -11.30 -6.96
CA LEU A 112 -12.53 -12.32 -6.01
C LEU A 112 -13.54 -13.28 -6.64
N GLN A 113 -14.41 -12.79 -7.53
CA GLN A 113 -15.34 -13.63 -8.28
C GLN A 113 -14.63 -14.54 -9.30
N GLU A 114 -13.54 -14.06 -9.92
CA GLU A 114 -12.80 -14.80 -10.95
C GLU A 114 -11.82 -15.84 -10.36
N TYR A 115 -11.08 -15.47 -9.32
CA TYR A 115 -10.00 -16.31 -8.75
C TYR A 115 -10.39 -16.99 -7.43
N GLY A 116 -11.53 -16.62 -6.86
CA GLY A 116 -12.00 -17.10 -5.56
C GLY A 116 -11.64 -16.17 -4.40
N PRO A 117 -11.88 -16.63 -3.16
CA PRO A 117 -11.88 -15.79 -1.95
C PRO A 117 -10.48 -15.35 -1.48
N VAL A 118 -9.41 -15.86 -2.11
CA VAL A 118 -8.03 -15.49 -1.83
C VAL A 118 -7.30 -15.31 -3.15
N VAL A 119 -6.75 -14.13 -3.39
CA VAL A 119 -6.06 -13.82 -4.65
C VAL A 119 -4.84 -12.95 -4.39
N ASN A 120 -3.75 -13.23 -5.11
CA ASN A 120 -2.56 -12.38 -5.11
C ASN A 120 -2.57 -11.49 -6.37
N LEU A 121 -2.74 -10.19 -6.18
CA LEU A 121 -2.72 -9.22 -7.28
C LEU A 121 -1.31 -9.00 -7.84
N ARG A 122 -0.28 -9.30 -7.04
CA ARG A 122 1.15 -9.06 -7.27
C ARG A 122 1.44 -7.80 -8.08
N ILE A 123 1.61 -6.66 -7.42
CA ILE A 123 1.78 -5.35 -8.07
C ILE A 123 3.25 -4.95 -8.04
N MET A 124 3.84 -4.59 -9.17
CA MET A 124 5.25 -4.16 -9.27
C MET A 124 6.23 -5.19 -8.71
N PHE A 125 5.97 -6.48 -8.99
CA PHE A 125 6.72 -7.63 -8.49
C PHE A 125 6.62 -7.90 -6.98
N GLU A 126 5.87 -7.08 -6.24
CA GLU A 126 5.57 -7.29 -4.83
C GLU A 126 4.21 -7.95 -4.63
N ASP A 127 4.13 -8.90 -3.71
CA ASP A 127 2.88 -9.59 -3.42
C ASP A 127 1.89 -8.69 -2.67
N ARG A 128 0.64 -8.79 -3.08
CA ARG A 128 -0.50 -8.06 -2.50
C ARG A 128 -1.66 -9.03 -2.43
N ILE A 129 -1.83 -9.65 -1.26
CA ILE A 129 -2.85 -10.67 -1.03
C ILE A 129 -4.16 -9.98 -0.65
N LEU A 130 -5.20 -10.27 -1.41
CA LEU A 130 -6.58 -9.92 -1.13
C LEU A 130 -7.27 -11.18 -0.62
N THR A 131 -7.99 -11.08 0.50
CA THR A 131 -8.71 -12.21 1.08
C THR A 131 -10.05 -11.79 1.67
N THR A 132 -11.06 -12.61 1.42
CA THR A 132 -12.40 -12.53 2.04
C THR A 132 -12.73 -13.72 2.93
N GLU A 133 -11.76 -14.63 3.13
CA GLU A 133 -11.94 -15.79 3.99
C GLU A 133 -12.06 -15.37 5.46
N PRO A 134 -13.14 -15.76 6.17
CA PRO A 134 -13.35 -15.37 7.56
C PRO A 134 -12.22 -15.82 8.50
N GLU A 135 -11.62 -16.98 8.23
CA GLU A 135 -10.51 -17.50 9.03
C GLU A 135 -9.25 -16.63 8.89
N HIS A 136 -8.94 -16.18 7.68
CA HIS A 136 -7.82 -15.26 7.43
C HIS A 136 -8.07 -13.89 8.07
N ILE A 137 -9.29 -13.36 7.94
CA ILE A 137 -9.67 -12.08 8.56
C ILE A 137 -9.55 -12.17 10.08
N LYS A 138 -10.01 -13.28 10.69
CA LYS A 138 -9.88 -13.54 12.12
C LYS A 138 -8.41 -13.67 12.53
N ALA A 139 -7.58 -14.32 11.72
CA ALA A 139 -6.14 -14.41 11.96
C ALA A 139 -5.49 -13.02 12.00
N ILE A 140 -5.74 -12.20 10.97
CA ILE A 140 -5.14 -10.88 10.81
C ILE A 140 -5.62 -9.91 11.89
N LEU A 141 -6.93 -9.87 12.18
CA LEU A 141 -7.53 -8.84 13.03
C LEU A 141 -7.63 -9.24 14.51
N ALA A 142 -7.52 -10.53 14.85
CA ALA A 142 -7.75 -11.00 16.21
C ALA A 142 -6.69 -11.99 16.71
N THR A 143 -6.59 -13.19 16.15
CA THR A 143 -5.84 -14.28 16.79
C THR A 143 -4.32 -14.19 16.60
N GLN A 144 -3.87 -13.60 15.50
CA GLN A 144 -2.45 -13.43 15.16
C GLN A 144 -2.10 -11.96 14.92
N PHE A 145 -2.81 -11.03 15.57
CA PHE A 145 -2.67 -9.58 15.35
C PHE A 145 -1.21 -9.09 15.47
N SER A 146 -0.43 -9.64 16.41
CA SER A 146 0.99 -9.27 16.59
C SER A 146 1.90 -9.70 15.44
N SER A 147 1.46 -10.62 14.58
CA SER A 147 2.20 -11.08 13.41
C SER A 147 1.93 -10.24 12.17
N PHE A 148 0.94 -9.34 12.21
CA PHE A 148 0.57 -8.46 11.11
C PHE A 148 0.74 -7.00 11.49
N GLU A 149 1.76 -6.36 10.91
CA GLU A 149 2.01 -4.94 11.07
C GLU A 149 1.41 -4.15 9.91
N LYS A 150 1.03 -2.88 10.14
CA LYS A 150 0.66 -1.97 9.04
C LYS A 150 1.87 -1.64 8.19
N GLY A 151 3.02 -1.56 8.83
CA GLY A 151 4.32 -1.41 8.20
C GLY A 151 4.66 0.04 7.82
N PRO A 152 5.91 0.26 7.38
CA PRO A 152 6.47 1.59 7.18
C PRO A 152 5.73 2.39 6.10
N MET A 153 5.25 1.73 5.04
CA MET A 153 4.55 2.41 3.95
C MET A 153 3.26 3.08 4.42
N PHE A 154 2.43 2.35 5.18
CA PHE A 154 1.21 2.89 5.73
C PHE A 154 1.52 4.01 6.73
N ARG A 155 2.55 3.79 7.56
CA ARG A 155 3.01 4.77 8.53
C ARG A 155 3.39 6.09 7.88
N ASP A 156 4.20 6.06 6.82
CA ASP A 156 4.68 7.26 6.14
C ASP A 156 3.55 8.00 5.44
N GLN A 157 2.62 7.28 4.80
CA GLN A 157 1.47 7.89 4.10
C GLN A 157 0.57 8.67 5.06
N LEU A 158 0.37 8.16 6.27
CA LEU A 158 -0.53 8.76 7.25
C LEU A 158 0.17 9.61 8.30
N ASN A 159 1.51 9.65 8.32
CA ASN A 159 2.26 10.39 9.32
C ASN A 159 1.93 11.89 9.33
N GLY A 160 1.66 12.47 8.16
CA GLY A 160 1.30 13.89 8.03
C GLY A 160 -0.03 14.25 8.69
N LEU A 161 -0.98 13.30 8.77
CA LEU A 161 -2.32 13.52 9.33
C LEU A 161 -2.48 12.95 10.74
N LEU A 162 -2.06 11.70 10.94
CA LEU A 162 -2.29 10.92 12.15
C LEU A 162 -1.04 10.79 13.04
N GLY A 163 0.11 11.31 12.59
CA GLY A 163 1.37 11.25 13.32
C GLY A 163 1.73 9.83 13.76
N THR A 164 2.23 9.69 14.98
CA THR A 164 2.42 8.38 15.63
C THR A 164 1.24 8.06 16.57
N GLY A 165 0.00 8.24 16.12
CA GLY A 165 -1.20 7.96 16.91
C GLY A 165 -1.62 6.49 16.94
N VAL A 166 -2.72 6.18 17.64
CA VAL A 166 -3.28 4.82 17.75
C VAL A 166 -3.63 4.16 16.41
N PHE A 167 -3.90 4.96 15.37
CA PHE A 167 -4.20 4.45 14.03
C PHE A 167 -2.95 4.12 13.20
N ASN A 168 -1.81 4.77 13.51
CA ASN A 168 -0.59 4.69 12.71
C ASN A 168 0.55 3.91 13.38
N ALA A 169 0.45 3.69 14.69
CA ALA A 169 1.41 2.90 15.45
C ALA A 169 1.15 1.39 15.32
N ASP A 170 2.21 0.61 15.48
CA ASP A 170 2.20 -0.86 15.58
C ASP A 170 2.82 -1.31 16.92
N GLY A 171 2.60 -2.57 17.31
CA GLY A 171 3.21 -3.18 18.49
C GLY A 171 2.88 -2.52 19.83
N GLU A 172 3.89 -2.36 20.69
CA GLU A 172 3.73 -1.82 22.05
C GLU A 172 3.27 -0.35 22.07
N ILE A 173 3.71 0.47 21.12
CA ILE A 173 3.28 1.87 21.01
C ILE A 173 1.76 1.94 20.74
N TRP A 174 1.26 1.05 19.87
CA TRP A 174 -0.17 0.93 19.64
C TRP A 174 -0.93 0.51 20.91
N LYS A 175 -0.42 -0.49 21.65
CA LYS A 175 -1.03 -0.93 22.92
C LYS A 175 -1.09 0.20 23.93
N PHE A 176 0.00 0.95 24.07
CA PHE A 176 0.09 2.10 24.96
C PHE A 176 -0.96 3.16 24.61
N HIS A 177 -1.00 3.64 23.36
CA HIS A 177 -1.99 4.64 22.92
C HIS A 177 -3.42 4.11 23.08
N ARG A 178 -3.69 2.86 22.71
CA ARG A 178 -5.02 2.26 22.86
C ARG A 178 -5.44 2.17 24.32
N SER A 179 -4.53 1.81 25.23
CA SER A 179 -4.82 1.73 26.66
C SER A 179 -5.16 3.11 27.26
N MET A 180 -4.49 4.16 26.80
CA MET A 180 -4.74 5.54 27.19
C MET A 180 -6.08 6.07 26.64
N THR A 181 -6.44 5.72 25.40
CA THR A 181 -7.67 6.23 24.78
C THR A 181 -8.93 5.45 25.21
N ARG A 182 -8.82 4.15 25.51
CA ARG A 182 -9.97 3.28 25.83
C ARG A 182 -10.91 3.83 26.93
N PRO A 183 -10.43 4.44 28.02
CA PRO A 183 -11.28 5.02 29.08
C PRO A 183 -12.13 6.22 28.64
N PHE A 184 -11.81 6.88 27.53
CA PHE A 184 -12.63 7.97 26.98
C PHE A 184 -13.87 7.46 26.23
N PHE A 185 -13.85 6.18 25.82
CA PHE A 185 -14.96 5.51 25.14
C PHE A 185 -15.72 4.54 26.06
N SER A 186 -15.59 4.67 27.39
CA SER A 186 -16.41 3.90 28.32
C SER A 186 -17.86 4.41 28.31
N LYS A 187 -18.83 3.51 28.52
CA LYS A 187 -20.27 3.83 28.50
C LYS A 187 -20.65 5.02 29.39
N ASP A 188 -19.97 5.18 30.53
CA ASP A 188 -20.22 6.27 31.49
C ASP A 188 -19.97 7.69 30.96
N ARG A 189 -19.24 7.84 29.83
CA ARG A 189 -19.00 9.13 29.16
C ARG A 189 -19.77 9.32 27.85
N ILE A 190 -20.40 8.26 27.34
CA ILE A 190 -21.16 8.29 26.07
C ILE A 190 -22.59 8.84 26.28
N SER A 191 -22.98 9.10 27.54
CA SER A 191 -24.32 9.59 27.92
C SER A 191 -24.52 11.11 27.77
N HIS A 192 -23.56 11.87 27.24
CA HIS A 192 -23.75 13.30 26.94
C HIS A 192 -24.58 13.53 25.68
N PHE A 193 -25.80 12.98 25.65
CA PHE A 193 -26.73 13.10 24.53
C PHE A 193 -27.16 14.54 24.27
N ASP A 194 -27.16 15.40 25.28
CA ASP A 194 -27.53 16.82 25.16
C ASP A 194 -26.70 17.56 24.11
N ILE A 195 -25.41 17.22 23.97
CA ILE A 195 -24.53 17.83 22.96
C ILE A 195 -24.91 17.35 21.55
N PHE A 196 -25.25 16.07 21.42
CA PHE A 196 -25.71 15.51 20.14
C PHE A 196 -27.08 16.08 19.76
N GLU A 197 -28.01 16.16 20.70
CA GLU A 197 -29.35 16.71 20.51
C GLU A 197 -29.28 18.17 20.06
N LYS A 198 -28.50 19.01 20.75
CA LYS A 198 -28.30 20.41 20.36
C LYS A 198 -27.81 20.54 18.91
N HIS A 199 -26.77 19.79 18.53
CA HIS A 199 -26.24 19.86 17.17
C HIS A 199 -27.19 19.26 16.13
N ALA A 200 -27.96 18.22 16.49
CA ALA A 200 -28.98 17.67 15.63
C ALA A 200 -30.12 18.66 15.39
N GLU A 201 -30.58 19.37 16.43
CA GLU A 201 -31.57 20.44 16.30
C GLU A 201 -31.05 21.58 15.43
N ASP A 202 -29.81 22.03 15.62
CA ASP A 202 -29.18 23.06 14.79
C ASP A 202 -29.17 22.65 13.29
N VAL A 203 -28.81 21.40 13.00
CA VAL A 203 -28.80 20.85 11.64
C VAL A 203 -30.21 20.77 11.05
N LEU A 204 -31.19 20.30 11.83
CA LEU A 204 -32.59 20.21 11.40
C LEU A 204 -33.20 21.60 11.14
N ASN A 205 -32.87 22.59 11.96
CA ASN A 205 -33.36 23.96 11.78
C ASN A 205 -32.77 24.59 10.51
N GLN A 206 -31.48 24.38 10.22
CA GLN A 206 -30.86 24.82 8.97
C GLN A 206 -31.48 24.13 7.75
N ALA A 207 -31.75 22.82 7.84
CA ALA A 207 -32.43 22.08 6.78
C ALA A 207 -33.86 22.63 6.54
N LYS A 208 -34.62 22.90 7.61
CA LYS A 208 -35.97 23.49 7.50
C LYS A 208 -35.95 24.86 6.84
N ALA A 209 -35.04 25.75 7.23
CA ALA A 209 -34.92 27.08 6.64
C ALA A 209 -34.64 27.00 5.12
N ARG A 210 -33.69 26.16 4.71
CA ARG A 210 -33.36 25.90 3.29
C ARG A 210 -34.56 25.36 2.49
N LEU A 211 -35.31 24.44 3.08
CA LEU A 211 -36.52 23.89 2.44
C LEU A 211 -37.64 24.92 2.32
N GLN A 212 -37.80 25.82 3.30
CA GLN A 212 -38.77 26.91 3.24
C GLN A 212 -38.45 27.94 2.14
N GLU A 213 -37.16 28.16 1.84
CA GLU A 213 -36.71 28.97 0.71
C GLU A 213 -36.92 28.27 -0.66
N GLY A 214 -37.37 27.00 -0.66
CA GLY A 214 -37.61 26.21 -1.87
C GLY A 214 -36.37 25.55 -2.46
N TYR A 215 -35.24 25.55 -1.73
CA TYR A 215 -34.00 24.91 -2.20
C TYR A 215 -33.91 23.43 -1.74
N PRO A 216 -33.36 22.54 -2.60
CA PRO A 216 -33.06 21.17 -2.19
C PRO A 216 -31.92 21.14 -1.16
N VAL A 217 -31.99 20.22 -0.21
CA VAL A 217 -30.97 20.00 0.82
C VAL A 217 -30.11 18.80 0.43
N ASP A 218 -28.79 19.02 0.32
CA ASP A 218 -27.81 17.94 0.18
C ASP A 218 -27.32 17.51 1.58
N PHE A 219 -27.63 16.26 1.95
CA PHE A 219 -27.25 15.68 3.24
C PHE A 219 -25.74 15.51 3.40
N GLN A 220 -24.99 15.25 2.33
CA GLN A 220 -23.55 15.08 2.42
C GLN A 220 -22.87 16.40 2.81
N VAL A 221 -23.33 17.51 2.26
CA VAL A 221 -22.85 18.86 2.62
C VAL A 221 -23.30 19.22 4.03
N LEU A 222 -24.53 18.86 4.40
CA LEU A 222 -25.11 19.15 5.71
C LEU A 222 -24.36 18.42 6.84
N ASP A 223 -24.03 17.14 6.66
CA ASP A 223 -23.33 16.33 7.67
C ASP A 223 -21.87 16.77 7.86
N THR A 224 -21.22 17.22 6.78
CA THR A 224 -19.82 17.65 6.83
C THR A 224 -19.67 19.09 7.34
N GLY A 225 -20.76 19.87 7.34
CA GLY A 225 -20.77 21.30 7.56
C GLY A 225 -21.34 21.76 8.91
N ILE A 226 -20.72 21.40 10.05
CA ILE A 226 -20.99 22.06 11.34
C ILE A 226 -20.17 23.37 11.48
N ARG A 227 -19.99 24.08 10.36
CA ARG A 227 -19.66 25.52 10.20
C ARG A 227 -19.20 25.75 8.78
N GLY A 228 -20.00 26.51 8.02
CA GLY A 228 -19.54 27.13 6.78
C GLY A 228 -20.27 26.65 5.53
N LEU A 229 -21.45 27.22 5.33
CA LEU A 229 -21.85 27.73 4.02
C LEU A 229 -20.64 28.33 3.30
N VAL A 230 -20.18 27.70 2.23
CA VAL A 230 -19.42 28.38 1.17
C VAL A 230 -19.90 27.82 -0.16
N CYS A 231 -20.34 28.74 -1.01
CA CYS A 231 -20.62 28.54 -2.43
C CYS A 231 -19.37 28.12 -3.21
#